data_AF-A0A938LU29-F1
#
_entry.id   AF-A0A938LU29-F1
#
_cell.length_a   1.000
_cell.length_b   1.000
_cell.length_c   1.000
_cell.angle_alpha   90.00
_cell.angle_beta   90.00
_cell.angle_gamma   90.00
#
_symmetry.space_group_name_H-M   'P 1'
#
loop_
_entity.id
_entity.type
_entity.pdbx_description
1 polymer ?
#
loop_
_entity_poly.entity_id
_entity_poly.type
_entity_poly.pdbx_seq_one_letter_code
_entity_poly.pdbx_strand_id
1 'polypeptide(L)'
;MIAPATTRMSTRGQIVIPEEVRQAMQLRAGDSFVVVGRDDTIVLKTVRMPSLDGLDDMLREVRAKARAAGLRPAHVRAAIRKARARP
;
A
#
# COMPACT_ATOMS: atom_id res chain seq x y z
N MET A 1 -15.03 -21.69 3.50
CA MET A 1 -14.05 -21.99 2.43
C MET A 1 -14.76 -21.81 1.10
N ILE A 2 -14.15 -21.10 0.15
CA ILE A 2 -14.69 -20.94 -1.21
C ILE A 2 -14.26 -22.17 -2.01
N ALA A 3 -15.12 -22.69 -2.88
CA ALA A 3 -14.76 -23.80 -3.76
C ALA A 3 -13.56 -23.42 -4.66
N PRO A 4 -12.63 -24.35 -4.94
CA PRO A 4 -11.50 -24.05 -5.81
C PRO A 4 -11.99 -23.76 -7.23
N ALA A 5 -11.57 -22.63 -7.79
CA ALA A 5 -11.86 -22.21 -9.14
C ALA A 5 -10.55 -21.98 -9.90
N THR A 6 -10.49 -22.43 -11.16
CA THR A 6 -9.30 -22.31 -12.01
C THR A 6 -9.50 -21.22 -13.06
N THR A 7 -8.51 -20.35 -13.22
CA THR A 7 -8.48 -19.38 -14.33
C THR A 7 -7.20 -19.52 -15.13
N ARG A 8 -7.22 -19.07 -16.38
CA ARG A 8 -6.05 -19.12 -17.28
C ARG A 8 -5.42 -17.74 -17.40
N MET A 9 -4.11 -17.73 -17.57
CA MET A 9 -3.35 -16.54 -17.90
C MET A 9 -3.53 -16.19 -19.37
N SER A 10 -3.80 -14.91 -19.65
CA SER A 10 -3.82 -14.39 -21.02
C SER A 10 -2.40 -14.23 -21.57
N THR A 11 -2.28 -13.99 -22.88
CA THR A 11 -0.99 -13.70 -23.54
C THR A 11 -0.28 -12.47 -22.99
N ARG A 12 -1.02 -11.55 -22.35
CA ARG A 12 -0.48 -10.35 -21.69
C ARG A 12 -0.20 -10.56 -20.20
N GLY A 13 -0.26 -11.80 -19.71
CA GLY A 13 -0.03 -12.12 -18.30
C GLY A 13 -1.19 -11.77 -17.37
N GLN A 14 -2.39 -11.51 -17.90
CA GLN A 14 -3.56 -11.17 -17.08
C GLN A 14 -4.28 -12.45 -16.64
N ILE A 15 -4.69 -12.53 -15.37
CA ILE A 15 -5.56 -13.57 -14.86
C ILE A 15 -6.92 -12.99 -14.48
N VAL A 16 -7.97 -13.78 -14.65
CA VAL A 16 -9.31 -13.42 -14.15
C VAL A 16 -9.42 -13.89 -12.70
N ILE A 17 -9.98 -13.04 -11.82
CA ILE A 17 -10.42 -13.46 -10.49
C ILE A 17 -11.89 -13.88 -10.60
N PRO A 18 -12.25 -15.14 -10.29
CA PRO A 18 -13.62 -15.64 -10.31
C PRO A 18 -14.58 -14.78 -9.49
N GLU A 19 -15.84 -14.73 -9.90
CA GLU A 19 -16.83 -13.84 -9.31
C GLU A 19 -17.05 -14.12 -7.82
N GLU A 20 -17.08 -15.38 -7.44
CA GLU A 20 -17.28 -15.84 -6.06
C GLU A 20 -16.18 -15.31 -5.14
N VAL A 21 -14.93 -15.31 -5.63
CA VAL A 21 -13.77 -14.78 -4.90
C VAL A 21 -13.86 -13.26 -4.80
N ARG A 22 -14.24 -12.56 -5.88
CA ARG A 22 -14.41 -11.10 -5.86
C ARG A 22 -15.47 -10.67 -4.85
N GLN A 23 -16.63 -11.33 -4.85
CA GLN A 23 -17.73 -11.01 -3.94
C GLN A 23 -17.34 -11.29 -2.48
N ALA A 24 -16.78 -12.47 -2.19
CA ALA A 24 -16.38 -12.85 -0.83
C ALA A 24 -15.31 -11.93 -0.24
N MET A 25 -14.39 -11.44 -1.07
CA MET A 25 -13.31 -10.53 -0.66
C MET A 25 -13.64 -9.04 -0.85
N GLN A 26 -14.85 -8.73 -1.33
CA GLN A 26 -15.34 -7.36 -1.62
C GLN A 26 -14.40 -6.58 -2.56
N LEU A 27 -13.82 -7.27 -3.54
CA LEU A 27 -12.89 -6.68 -4.50
C LEU A 27 -13.66 -5.84 -5.52
N ARG A 28 -13.10 -4.67 -5.85
CA ARG A 28 -13.64 -3.73 -6.82
C ARG A 28 -12.60 -3.39 -7.88
N ALA A 29 -13.07 -2.90 -9.03
CA ALA A 29 -12.17 -2.39 -10.05
C ALA A 29 -11.33 -1.24 -9.49
N GLY A 30 -10.01 -1.31 -9.69
CA GLY A 30 -9.05 -0.33 -9.14
C GLY A 30 -8.44 -0.72 -7.79
N ASP A 31 -8.91 -1.79 -7.14
CA ASP A 31 -8.25 -2.30 -5.93
C ASP A 31 -6.81 -2.72 -6.25
N SER A 32 -5.89 -2.28 -5.39
CA SER A 32 -4.46 -2.55 -5.52
C SER A 32 -4.06 -3.76 -4.69
N PHE A 33 -3.06 -4.51 -5.18
CA PHE A 33 -2.55 -5.71 -4.51
C PHE A 33 -1.04 -5.64 -4.37
N VAL A 34 -0.52 -6.09 -3.22
CA VAL A 34 0.86 -6.57 -3.15
C VAL A 34 0.88 -7.96 -3.75
N VAL A 35 1.75 -8.16 -4.73
CA VAL A 35 1.96 -9.45 -5.41
C VAL A 35 3.29 -10.03 -4.93
N VAL A 36 3.25 -11.23 -4.35
CA VAL A 36 4.45 -11.96 -3.94
C VAL A 36 4.41 -13.35 -4.55
N GLY A 37 5.45 -13.73 -5.29
CA GLY A 37 5.62 -15.07 -5.84
C GLY A 37 6.64 -15.86 -5.03
N ARG A 38 6.35 -17.13 -4.75
CA ARG A 38 7.31 -18.09 -4.17
C ARG A 38 6.96 -19.48 -4.65
N ASP A 39 7.96 -20.17 -5.20
CA ASP A 39 7.85 -21.54 -5.73
C ASP A 39 6.71 -21.65 -6.78
N ASP A 40 5.66 -22.41 -6.49
CA ASP A 40 4.47 -22.60 -7.33
C ASP A 40 3.28 -21.71 -6.93
N THR A 41 3.49 -20.78 -5.99
CA THR A 41 2.44 -19.99 -5.36
C THR A 41 2.59 -18.49 -5.66
N ILE A 42 1.47 -17.86 -6.02
CA ILE A 42 1.34 -16.40 -6.09
C ILE A 42 0.35 -15.95 -5.02
N VAL A 43 0.79 -15.05 -4.15
CA VAL A 43 -0.05 -14.43 -3.13
C VAL A 43 -0.43 -13.02 -3.57
N LEU A 44 -1.73 -12.77 -3.65
CA LEU A 44 -2.31 -11.44 -3.87
C LEU A 44 -2.88 -10.93 -2.55
N LYS A 45 -2.24 -9.93 -1.96
CA LYS A 45 -2.71 -9.29 -0.74
C LYS A 45 -3.29 -7.91 -1.05
N THR A 46 -4.57 -7.71 -0.76
CA THR A 46 -5.23 -6.40 -0.95
C THR A 46 -4.52 -5.30 -0.16
N VAL A 47 -4.21 -4.20 -0.82
CA VAL A 47 -3.72 -2.97 -0.19
C VAL A 47 -4.91 -2.05 0.01
N ARG A 48 -5.32 -1.89 1.27
CA ARG A 48 -6.25 -0.82 1.64
C ARG A 48 -5.40 0.38 2.02
N MET A 49 -5.53 1.48 1.29
CA MET A 49 -4.97 2.73 1.81
C MET A 49 -5.67 3.02 3.14
N PRO A 50 -4.92 3.39 4.19
CA PRO A 50 -5.55 3.93 5.39
C PRO A 50 -6.42 5.12 4.96
N SER A 51 -7.59 5.25 5.58
CA SER A 51 -8.40 6.44 5.32
C SER A 51 -7.59 7.68 5.67
N LEU A 52 -7.67 8.70 4.82
CA LEU A 52 -7.10 10.02 5.09
C LEU A 52 -8.07 10.86 5.94
N ASP A 53 -9.22 10.32 6.33
CA ASP A 53 -10.13 10.97 7.25
C ASP A 53 -9.39 11.27 8.56
N GLY A 54 -9.37 12.56 8.94
CA GLY A 54 -8.64 13.03 10.12
C GLY A 54 -7.12 13.25 9.91
N LEU A 55 -6.58 12.98 8.71
CA LEU A 55 -5.18 13.27 8.41
C LEU A 55 -4.86 14.75 8.56
N ASP A 56 -5.76 15.64 8.14
CA ASP A 56 -5.55 17.08 8.22
C ASP A 56 -5.45 17.58 9.67
N ASP A 57 -6.23 17.00 10.58
CA ASP A 57 -6.22 17.34 12.00
C ASP A 57 -4.91 16.92 12.64
N MET A 58 -4.49 15.69 12.35
CA MET A 58 -3.20 15.16 12.79
C MET A 58 -2.03 15.97 12.21
N LEU A 59 -2.08 16.33 10.92
CA LEU A 59 -1.06 17.16 10.27
C LEU A 59 -0.99 18.56 10.87
N ARG A 60 -2.11 19.16 11.28
CA ARG A 60 -2.14 20.46 11.96
C ARG A 60 -1.41 20.40 13.30
N GLU A 61 -1.69 19.39 14.12
CA GLU A 61 -1.03 19.22 15.41
C GLU A 61 0.48 18.99 15.27
N VAL A 62 0.88 18.12 14.34
CA VAL A 62 2.29 17.84 14.04
C VAL A 62 3.02 19.10 13.58
N ARG A 63 2.41 19.91 12.70
CA ARG A 63 3.01 21.18 12.24
C ARG A 63 3.16 22.19 13.37
N ALA A 64 2.19 22.28 14.29
CA ALA A 64 2.29 23.15 15.45
C ALA A 64 3.46 22.75 16.37
N LYS A 65 3.57 21.45 16.70
CA LYS A 65 4.69 20.91 17.48
C LYS A 65 6.03 21.12 16.80
N ALA A 66 6.11 20.91 15.48
CA ALA A 66 7.33 21.11 14.72
C ALA A 66 7.80 22.58 14.73
N ARG A 67 6.87 23.53 14.62
CA ARG A 67 7.18 24.98 14.72
C ARG A 67 7.67 25.34 16.11
N ALA A 68 7.00 24.86 17.16
CA ALA A 68 7.41 25.07 18.55
C ALA A 68 8.81 24.50 18.84
N ALA A 69 9.15 23.35 18.23
CA ALA A 69 10.48 22.75 18.29
C ALA A 69 11.51 23.40 17.34
N GLY A 70 11.15 24.45 16.60
CA GLY A 70 12.06 25.16 15.69
C GLY A 70 12.49 24.34 14.47
N LEU A 71 11.76 23.29 14.10
CA LEU A 71 12.09 22.44 12.95
C LEU A 71 11.93 23.20 11.64
N ARG A 72 12.96 23.13 10.78
CA ARG A 72 13.02 23.80 9.47
C ARG A 72 13.20 22.77 8.37
N PRO A 73 12.80 23.07 7.11
CA PRO A 73 13.06 22.19 5.97
C PRO A 73 14.54 21.81 5.79
N ALA A 74 15.46 22.68 6.22
CA ALA A 74 16.89 22.39 6.23
C ALA A 74 17.27 21.20 7.13
N HIS A 75 16.60 21.03 8.27
CA HIS A 75 16.84 19.91 9.20
C HIS A 75 16.46 18.57 8.56
N VAL A 76 15.35 18.54 7.80
CA VAL A 76 14.93 17.35 7.05
C VAL A 76 15.98 16.98 5.99
N ARG A 77 16.45 17.96 5.22
CA ARG A 77 17.50 17.74 4.21
C ARG A 77 18.79 17.20 4.83
N ALA A 78 19.19 17.73 5.99
CA ALA A 78 20.36 17.25 6.71
C ALA A 78 20.19 15.80 7.21
N ALA A 79 19.01 15.47 7.75
CA ALA A 79 18.70 14.12 8.23
C ALA A 79 18.70 13.08 7.09
N ILE A 80 18.09 13.39 5.94
CA ILE A 80 18.10 12.51 4.77
C ILE A 80 19.53 12.28 4.27
N ARG A 81 20.35 13.34 4.18
CA ARG A 81 21.75 13.22 3.76
C ARG A 81 22.53 12.31 4.70
N LYS A 82 22.35 12.47 6.02
CA LYS A 82 22.99 11.63 7.04
C LYS A 82 22.57 10.16 6.93
N ALA A 83 21.28 9.88 6.71
CA ALA A 83 20.76 8.53 6.56
C ALA A 83 21.31 7.82 5.31
N ARG A 84 21.40 8.54 4.18
CA ARG A 84 21.95 8.02 2.92
C ARG A 84 23.47 7.88 2.90
N ALA A 85 24.17 8.60 3.78
CA ALA A 85 25.63 8.52 3.92
C ALA A 85 26.09 7.32 4.75
N ARG A 86 25.16 6.59 5.40
CA ARG A 86 25.48 5.37 6.13
C ARG A 86 25.28 4.18 5.17
N PRO A 87 26.34 3.39 4.90
CA PRO A 87 26.28 2.24 4.00
C PRO A 87 25.38 1.13 4.56
#